data_AF-A0A2E8X1J3-F1
#
_entry.id   AF-A0A2E8X1J3-F1
#
_cell.length_a   1.000
_cell.length_b   1.000
_cell.length_c   1.000
_cell.angle_alpha   90.00
_cell.angle_beta   90.00
_cell.angle_gamma   90.00
#
_symmetry.space_group_name_H-M   'P 1'
#
loop_
_entity.id
_entity.type
_entity.pdbx_description
1 polymer ?
#
loop_
_entity_poly.entity_id
_entity_poly.type
_entity_poly.pdbx_seq_one_letter_code
_entity_poly.pdbx_strand_id
1 'polypeptide(L)'
;MVKITDVKIDVINRELPDVGLDSDLGRFSGNVSQGVLRIFTDQGIEGNCFIGEFRNGGDELYPLILKVLKPILIGKDPSERELIWSSLRILSSRKRMSMPAWAPVDVA
;
A
#
# COMPACT_ATOMS: atom_id res chain seq x y z
N MET A 1 -6.07 -22.47 10.35
CA MET A 1 -5.36 -21.72 9.30
C MET A 1 -5.69 -20.25 9.52
N VAL A 2 -4.69 -19.38 9.59
CA VAL A 2 -4.89 -17.95 9.81
C VAL A 2 -5.50 -17.36 8.55
N LYS A 3 -6.46 -16.43 8.68
CA LYS A 3 -7.13 -15.82 7.52
C LYS A 3 -7.13 -14.32 7.63
N ILE A 4 -6.86 -13.64 6.53
CA ILE A 4 -7.03 -12.18 6.44
C ILE A 4 -8.52 -11.86 6.53
N THR A 5 -8.88 -10.97 7.45
CA THR A 5 -10.26 -10.55 7.73
C THR A 5 -10.54 -9.13 7.28
N ASP A 6 -9.53 -8.26 7.25
CA ASP A 6 -9.70 -6.88 6.80
C ASP A 6 -8.39 -6.27 6.28
N VAL A 7 -8.54 -5.24 5.45
CA VAL A 7 -7.46 -4.40 4.95
C VAL A 7 -7.92 -2.95 5.04
N LYS A 8 -7.19 -2.11 5.77
CA LYS A 8 -7.50 -0.70 6.00
C LYS A 8 -6.30 0.17 5.64
N ILE A 9 -6.59 1.43 5.35
CA ILE A 9 -5.58 2.47 5.16
C ILE A 9 -5.97 3.66 6.04
N ASP A 10 -5.14 3.98 7.02
CA ASP A 10 -5.27 5.21 7.79
C ASP A 10 -4.51 6.30 7.04
N VAL A 11 -5.23 7.30 6.51
CA VAL A 11 -4.65 8.38 5.68
C VAL A 11 -4.21 9.54 6.56
N ILE A 12 -2.93 9.91 6.43
CA ILE A 12 -2.27 10.98 7.16
C ILE A 12 -1.97 12.11 6.16
N ASN A 13 -2.59 13.26 6.38
CA ASN A 13 -2.34 14.47 5.60
C ASN A 13 -1.28 15.33 6.30
N ARG A 14 -0.29 15.81 5.55
CA ARG A 14 0.79 16.67 6.06
C ARG A 14 1.02 17.83 5.11
N GLU A 15 1.27 19.00 5.68
CA GLU A 15 1.79 20.14 4.92
C GLU A 15 3.32 20.09 4.97
N LEU A 16 3.95 19.94 3.80
CA LEU A 16 5.39 20.00 3.67
C LEU A 16 5.82 21.47 3.63
N PRO A 17 6.77 21.88 4.48
CA PRO A 17 7.39 23.19 4.34
C PRO A 17 8.10 23.29 2.99
N ASP A 18 8.37 24.51 2.52
CA ASP A 18 9.20 24.71 1.34
C ASP A 18 10.65 24.32 1.63
N VAL A 19 10.97 23.07 1.31
CA VAL A 19 12.27 22.45 1.55
C VAL A 19 12.85 21.92 0.25
N GLY A 20 14.16 22.01 0.13
CA GLY A 20 14.92 21.42 -0.95
C GLY A 20 16.08 20.63 -0.38
N LEU A 21 16.42 19.53 -1.04
CA LEU A 21 17.70 18.87 -0.83
C LEU A 21 18.69 19.50 -1.83
N ASP A 22 19.95 19.66 -1.42
CA ASP A 22 21.03 20.01 -2.35
C ASP A 22 21.39 18.76 -3.17
N SER A 23 20.46 18.37 -4.03
CA SER A 23 20.52 17.19 -4.90
C SER A 23 19.56 17.34 -6.08
N ASP A 24 19.66 16.42 -7.03
CA ASP A 24 18.81 16.36 -8.23
C ASP A 24 17.30 16.20 -7.93
N LEU A 25 16.95 15.95 -6.67
CA LEU A 25 15.57 15.86 -6.22
C LEU A 25 14.86 17.23 -6.26
N GLY A 26 15.58 18.34 -6.17
CA GLY A 26 15.01 19.70 -6.22
C GLY A 26 14.17 20.07 -4.99
N ARG A 27 13.47 21.21 -5.09
CA ARG A 27 12.57 21.73 -4.04
C ARG A 27 11.17 21.09 -4.12
N PHE A 28 10.53 20.94 -2.98
CA PHE A 28 9.18 20.42 -2.84
C PHE A 28 8.47 21.07 -1.65
N SER A 29 7.16 21.24 -1.77
CA SER A 29 6.30 21.88 -0.77
C SER A 29 4.84 21.50 -0.99
N GLY A 30 3.97 21.86 -0.05
CA GLY A 30 2.52 21.69 -0.17
C GLY A 30 1.98 20.46 0.54
N ASN A 31 0.71 20.15 0.30
CA ASN A 31 0.01 19.07 1.00
C ASN A 31 0.33 17.71 0.38
N VAL A 32 0.68 16.76 1.24
CA VAL A 32 0.91 15.36 0.89
C VAL A 32 0.06 14.44 1.77
N SER A 33 -0.55 13.43 1.15
CA SER A 33 -1.31 12.39 1.83
C SER A 33 -0.53 11.08 1.78
N GLN A 34 -0.22 10.48 2.93
CA GLN A 34 0.40 9.15 3.01
C GLN A 34 -0.48 8.19 3.81
N GLY A 35 -0.32 6.90 3.58
CA GLY A 35 -1.14 5.86 4.21
C GLY A 35 -0.35 5.03 5.21
N VAL A 36 -1.03 4.56 6.25
CA VAL A 36 -0.62 3.39 7.02
C VAL A 36 -1.53 2.24 6.63
N LEU A 37 -0.99 1.26 5.92
CA LEU A 37 -1.66 0.00 5.61
C LEU A 37 -1.76 -0.85 6.86
N ARG A 38 -2.94 -1.44 7.08
CA ARG A 38 -3.22 -2.33 8.20
C ARG A 38 -3.95 -3.57 7.68
N ILE A 39 -3.36 -4.75 7.86
CA ILE A 39 -3.94 -6.04 7.46
C ILE A 39 -4.25 -6.83 8.73
N PHE A 40 -5.50 -7.26 8.89
CA PHE A 40 -5.97 -7.95 10.08
C PHE A 40 -6.24 -9.41 9.79
N THR A 41 -6.00 -10.28 10.78
CA THR A 41 -6.34 -11.69 10.69
C THR A 41 -7.43 -12.11 11.67
N ASP A 42 -7.99 -13.30 11.46
CA ASP A 42 -8.96 -13.94 12.35
C ASP A 42 -8.40 -14.37 13.72
N GLN A 43 -7.09 -14.27 13.91
CA GLN A 43 -6.41 -14.52 15.19
C GLN A 43 -5.96 -13.25 15.91
N GLY A 44 -6.35 -12.07 15.42
CA GLY A 44 -5.98 -10.79 16.01
C GLY A 44 -4.55 -10.34 15.72
N ILE A 45 -3.89 -10.95 14.72
CA ILE A 45 -2.58 -10.50 14.23
C ILE A 45 -2.80 -9.31 13.29
N GLU A 46 -1.95 -8.29 13.41
CA GLU A 46 -1.99 -7.09 12.56
C GLU A 46 -0.64 -6.86 11.87
N GLY A 47 -0.68 -6.86 10.54
CA GLY A 47 0.41 -6.49 9.65
C GLY A 47 0.35 -5.01 9.28
N ASN A 48 1.49 -4.33 9.23
CA ASN A 48 1.54 -2.87 9.03
C ASN A 48 2.63 -2.45 8.05
N CYS A 49 2.33 -1.48 7.17
CA CYS A 49 3.34 -0.86 6.29
C CYS A 49 2.94 0.57 5.88
N PHE A 50 3.91 1.43 5.58
CA PHE A 50 3.65 2.76 5.02
C PHE A 50 3.34 2.69 3.52
N ILE A 51 2.44 3.55 3.06
CA ILE A 51 2.07 3.72 1.66
C ILE A 51 2.39 5.15 1.23
N GLY A 52 3.02 5.26 0.06
CA GLY A 52 3.29 6.54 -0.58
C GLY A 52 4.62 7.13 -0.15
N GLU A 53 5.26 7.83 -1.06
CA GLU A 53 6.54 8.48 -0.81
C GLU A 53 6.35 9.92 -0.30
N PHE A 54 7.42 10.52 0.20
CA PHE A 54 7.36 11.77 0.97
C PHE A 54 6.88 13.00 0.18
N ARG A 55 6.96 13.00 -1.16
CA ARG A 55 6.64 14.13 -2.05
C ARG A 55 5.25 14.01 -2.68
N ASN A 56 5.00 12.93 -3.41
CA ASN A 56 3.76 12.73 -4.17
C ASN A 56 2.70 11.93 -3.38
N GLY A 57 3.06 11.44 -2.19
CA GLY A 57 2.12 10.74 -1.32
C GLY A 57 1.69 9.37 -1.86
N GLY A 58 0.51 8.92 -1.43
CA GLY A 58 -0.04 7.59 -1.70
C GLY A 58 -1.41 7.57 -2.35
N ASP A 59 -2.01 8.73 -2.68
CA ASP A 59 -3.41 8.83 -3.11
C ASP A 59 -3.75 7.94 -4.31
N GLU A 60 -2.85 7.82 -5.29
CA GLU A 60 -3.06 6.95 -6.46
C GLU A 60 -2.96 5.46 -6.13
N LEU A 61 -2.31 5.10 -5.03
CA LEU A 61 -2.08 3.71 -4.61
C LEU A 61 -3.26 3.15 -3.82
N TYR A 62 -3.98 3.98 -3.05
CA TYR A 62 -5.06 3.51 -2.18
C TYR A 62 -6.19 2.78 -2.93
N PRO A 63 -6.68 3.27 -4.09
CA PRO A 63 -7.71 2.54 -4.85
C PRO A 63 -7.24 1.19 -5.36
N LEU A 64 -5.96 1.05 -5.73
CA LEU A 64 -5.40 -0.24 -6.15
C LEU A 64 -5.39 -1.24 -4.99
N ILE A 65 -4.97 -0.80 -3.81
CA ILE A 65 -4.96 -1.64 -2.61
C ILE A 65 -6.38 -2.02 -2.20
N LEU A 66 -7.27 -1.04 -2.03
CA LEU A 66 -8.60 -1.26 -1.45
C LEU A 66 -9.62 -1.87 -2.44
N LYS A 67 -9.54 -1.54 -3.73
CA LYS A 67 -10.52 -2.00 -4.72
C LYS A 67 -10.05 -3.20 -5.55
N VAL A 68 -8.74 -3.47 -5.59
CA VAL A 68 -8.18 -4.60 -6.35
C VAL A 68 -7.58 -5.66 -5.43
N LEU A 69 -6.63 -5.29 -4.55
CA LEU A 69 -5.93 -6.29 -3.71
C LEU A 69 -6.80 -6.81 -2.56
N LYS A 70 -7.48 -5.92 -1.83
CA LYS A 70 -8.32 -6.30 -0.69
C LYS A 70 -9.32 -7.43 -1.04
N PRO A 71 -10.12 -7.36 -2.11
CA PRO A 71 -11.01 -8.46 -2.47
C PRO A 71 -10.31 -9.81 -2.74
N ILE A 72 -9.04 -9.80 -3.16
CA ILE A 72 -8.26 -11.01 -3.43
C ILE A 72 -7.69 -11.59 -2.12
N LEU A 73 -7.32 -10.72 -1.17
CA LEU A 73 -6.68 -11.08 0.10
C LEU A 73 -7.66 -11.64 1.13
N ILE A 74 -8.89 -11.12 1.19
CA ILE A 74 -9.85 -11.51 2.22
C ILE A 74 -10.11 -13.03 2.18
N GLY A 75 -9.96 -13.68 3.33
CA GLY A 75 -10.12 -15.12 3.52
C GLY A 75 -8.91 -15.97 3.12
N LYS A 76 -7.82 -15.37 2.60
CA LYS A 76 -6.56 -16.06 2.30
C LYS A 76 -5.68 -16.21 3.52
N ASP A 77 -4.82 -17.23 3.49
CA ASP A 77 -3.76 -17.37 4.48
C ASP A 77 -2.62 -16.39 4.15
N PRO A 78 -2.18 -15.53 5.09
CA PRO A 78 -1.08 -14.59 4.86
C PRO A 78 0.23 -15.25 4.38
N SER A 79 0.45 -16.53 4.70
CA SER A 79 1.63 -17.29 4.27
C SER A 79 1.63 -17.61 2.76
N GLU A 80 0.48 -17.49 2.09
CA GLU A 80 0.31 -17.71 0.65
C GLU A 80 0.74 -16.51 -0.20
N ARG A 81 1.52 -15.55 0.34
CA ARG A 81 1.94 -14.32 -0.36
C ARG A 81 2.59 -14.57 -1.73
N GLU A 82 3.33 -15.69 -1.89
CA GLU A 82 3.97 -16.06 -3.16
C GLU A 82 2.95 -16.39 -4.27
N LEU A 83 1.78 -16.95 -3.92
CA LEU A 83 0.71 -17.17 -4.88
C LEU A 83 0.18 -15.84 -5.40
N ILE A 84 0.06 -14.84 -4.52
CA ILE A 84 -0.38 -13.50 -4.90
C ILE A 84 0.71 -12.81 -5.73
N TRP A 85 1.99 -12.92 -5.33
CA TRP A 85 3.15 -12.43 -6.09
C TRP A 85 3.16 -12.98 -7.52
N SER A 86 2.94 -14.29 -7.69
CA SER A 86 2.88 -14.93 -9.00
C SER A 86 1.77 -14.38 -9.92
N SER A 87 0.72 -13.80 -9.34
CA SER A 87 -0.41 -13.22 -10.06
C SER A 87 -0.17 -11.78 -10.53
N LEU A 88 0.90 -11.12 -10.07
CA LEU A 88 1.17 -9.71 -10.34
C LEU A 88 1.21 -9.38 -11.84
N ARG A 89 1.81 -10.25 -12.67
CA ARG A 89 1.82 -10.04 -14.13
C ARG A 89 0.42 -9.89 -14.72
N ILE A 90 -0.53 -10.68 -14.24
CA ILE A 90 -1.93 -10.63 -14.68
C ILE A 90 -2.63 -9.39 -14.11
N LEU A 91 -2.38 -9.06 -12.85
CA LEU A 91 -2.94 -7.87 -12.21
C LEU A 91 -2.43 -6.56 -12.84
N SER A 92 -1.15 -6.48 -13.18
CA SER A 92 -0.56 -5.33 -13.85
C SER A 92 -1.17 -5.14 -15.25
N SER A 93 -1.31 -6.22 -16.02
CA SER A 93 -1.87 -6.13 -17.38
C SER A 93 -3.38 -5.83 -17.41
N ARG A 94 -4.17 -6.33 -16.44
CA ARG A 94 -5.65 -6.23 -16.48
C ARG A 94 -6.24 -5.18 -15.55
N LYS A 95 -5.53 -4.83 -14.48
CA LYS A 95 -6.04 -3.96 -13.40
C LYS A 95 -5.12 -2.78 -13.11
N ARG A 96 -4.09 -2.55 -13.95
CA ARG A 96 -3.09 -1.49 -13.79
C ARG A 96 -2.40 -1.54 -12.43
N MET A 97 -2.26 -2.74 -11.84
CA MET A 97 -1.54 -2.92 -10.59
C MET A 97 -0.08 -2.50 -10.77
N SER A 98 0.40 -1.67 -9.85
CA SER A 98 1.78 -1.17 -9.84
C SER A 98 2.55 -1.79 -8.66
N MET A 99 3.86 -1.93 -8.82
CA MET A 99 4.70 -2.41 -7.72
C MET A 99 4.60 -1.55 -6.44
N PRO A 100 4.53 -0.21 -6.51
CA PRO A 100 4.33 0.62 -5.31
C PRO A 100 3.01 0.37 -4.56
N ALA A 101 1.96 -0.10 -5.24
CA ALA A 101 0.71 -0.46 -4.58
C ALA A 101 0.78 -1.87 -3.95
N TRP A 102 1.52 -2.79 -4.56
CA TRP A 102 1.68 -4.15 -4.06
C TRP A 102 2.70 -4.26 -2.92
N ALA A 103 3.85 -3.61 -3.03
CA ALA A 103 4.95 -3.69 -2.07
C ALA A 103 4.52 -3.52 -0.59
N PRO A 104 3.69 -2.52 -0.20
CA PRO A 104 3.28 -2.41 1.19
C PRO A 104 2.41 -3.58 1.66
N VAL A 105 1.64 -4.21 0.76
CA VAL A 105 0.81 -5.41 1.07
C VAL A 105 1.67 -6.66 1.27
N ASP A 106 2.79 -6.78 0.55
CA ASP A 106 3.73 -7.90 0.71
C ASP A 106 4.52 -7.82 2.02
N VAL A 107 4.80 -6.59 2.47
CA VAL A 107 5.53 -6.31 3.72
C VAL A 107 4.65 -6.44 4.96
N ALA A 108 3.39 -5.98 4.89
CA ALA A 108 2.44 -5.95 5.99
C ALA A 108 1.94 -7.36 6.35
#